data_AF-A0A151FDD3-F1
#
_entry.id   AF-A0A151FDD3-F1
#
_cell.length_a   1.000
_cell.length_b   1.000
_cell.length_c   1.000
_cell.angle_alpha   90.00
_cell.angle_beta   90.00
_cell.angle_gamma   90.00
#
_symmetry.space_group_name_H-M   'P 1'
#
loop_
_entity.id
_entity.type
_entity.pdbx_description
1 polymer ?
#
loop_
_entity_poly.entity_id
_entity_poly.type
_entity_poly.pdbx_seq_one_letter_code
_entity_poly.pdbx_strand_id
1 'polypeptide(L)'
;MSVARSINTSGGFVPEYFAYLELPLWMNYERGGGRSIKTAARNILKRKSQWFSNFYRTNRVKYENAGANGAAMRNLPIALVNMNNERRFIIDTFKNSIITHGHPRAIIGSILIGGAQMYFLKHEKIELDSFRDYIYRLLQSSIKIARGDENIAIWLTHQNNNSVYERTYENTIKEAQYFMDHMEKYLPKEDEQYYRFTKALDRNFKGSGVSTAICAIYLALKYIETPENALFRAANMVGSDTDTIASFVGSLIGAFDNDVLSSRRVRHLIFSLQDKNYFKDIGKFLWEITFGSPDFIEEGTIDKTEAFLKIMAWEIGLHEMFWDALEEGNMVVHPTLGKGTIQNKTIKELRRDNYIAKIIKINFNMGQDSLFSFTSFHRRISAREHK
;
A
#
# COMPACT_ATOMS: atom_id res chain seq x y z
N MET A 1 0.88 -5.48 -3.58
CA MET A 1 0.76 -6.23 -4.84
C MET A 1 0.51 -5.35 -6.05
N SER A 2 -0.54 -4.52 -6.10
CA SER A 2 -0.77 -3.61 -7.24
C SER A 2 0.44 -2.74 -7.62
N VAL A 3 1.15 -2.16 -6.64
CA VAL A 3 2.39 -1.42 -6.92
C VAL A 3 3.49 -2.32 -7.50
N ALA A 4 3.62 -3.57 -7.03
CA ALA A 4 4.62 -4.50 -7.56
C ALA A 4 4.36 -4.84 -9.03
N ARG A 5 3.09 -5.02 -9.41
CA ARG A 5 2.69 -5.23 -10.82
C ARG A 5 2.82 -3.97 -11.68
N SER A 6 2.89 -2.80 -11.05
CA SER A 6 3.12 -1.52 -11.73
C SER A 6 4.61 -1.16 -11.80
N ILE A 7 5.52 -2.10 -11.57
CA ILE A 7 6.96 -1.91 -11.76
C ILE A 7 7.36 -2.55 -13.08
N ASN A 8 7.99 -1.78 -13.96
CA ASN A 8 8.50 -2.30 -15.22
C ASN A 8 9.82 -3.06 -15.04
N THR A 9 10.26 -3.73 -16.11
CA THR A 9 11.50 -4.51 -16.14
C THR A 9 12.76 -3.69 -15.89
N SER A 10 12.72 -2.38 -16.13
CA SER A 10 13.81 -1.46 -15.80
C SER A 10 13.83 -1.06 -14.32
N GLY A 11 12.87 -1.51 -13.51
CA GLY A 11 12.72 -1.19 -12.09
C GLY A 11 12.11 0.18 -11.80
N GLY A 12 11.47 0.80 -12.81
CA GLY A 12 10.71 2.03 -12.66
C GLY A 12 9.24 1.77 -12.34
N PHE A 13 8.67 2.55 -11.43
CA PHE A 13 7.22 2.55 -11.19
C PHE A 13 6.48 3.24 -12.34
N VAL A 14 5.45 2.60 -12.87
CA VAL A 14 4.59 3.07 -13.97
C VAL A 14 3.30 3.67 -13.38
N PRO A 15 3.22 4.99 -13.15
CA PRO A 15 2.11 5.60 -12.43
C PRO A 15 0.79 5.52 -13.21
N GLU A 16 0.81 5.56 -14.54
CA GLU A 16 -0.38 5.44 -15.39
C GLU A 16 -1.04 4.09 -15.20
N TYR A 17 -0.26 3.00 -15.25
CA TYR A 17 -0.77 1.64 -15.05
C TYR A 17 -1.40 1.48 -13.66
N PHE A 18 -0.68 1.96 -12.63
CA PHE A 18 -1.21 1.93 -11.27
C PHE A 18 -2.49 2.74 -11.14
N ALA A 19 -2.49 3.99 -11.59
CA ALA A 19 -3.57 4.94 -11.37
C ALA A 19 -4.82 4.63 -12.18
N TYR A 20 -4.66 4.18 -13.42
CA TYR A 20 -5.78 4.03 -14.36
C TYR A 20 -6.33 2.62 -14.45
N LEU A 21 -5.58 1.61 -14.00
CA LEU A 21 -6.00 0.22 -14.10
C LEU A 21 -6.03 -0.48 -12.73
N GLU A 22 -4.89 -0.59 -12.06
CA GLU A 22 -4.77 -1.32 -10.78
C GLU A 22 -5.63 -0.71 -9.68
N LEU A 23 -5.51 0.61 -9.45
CA LEU A 23 -6.17 1.28 -8.34
C LEU A 23 -7.71 1.28 -8.46
N PRO A 24 -8.33 1.54 -9.63
CA PRO A 24 -9.77 1.39 -9.81
C PRO A 24 -10.25 -0.05 -9.63
N LEU A 25 -9.62 -1.04 -10.29
CA LEU A 25 -10.05 -2.44 -10.22
C LEU A 25 -9.87 -3.04 -8.83
N TRP A 26 -8.85 -2.59 -8.08
CA TRP A 26 -8.66 -2.97 -6.69
C TRP A 26 -9.89 -2.72 -5.83
N MET A 27 -10.71 -1.71 -6.15
CA MET A 27 -11.96 -1.45 -5.43
C MET A 27 -12.95 -2.61 -5.46
N ASN A 28 -12.87 -3.50 -6.45
CA ASN A 28 -13.79 -4.63 -6.58
C ASN A 28 -13.43 -5.81 -5.65
N TYR A 29 -12.20 -5.87 -5.13
CA TYR A 29 -11.71 -6.96 -4.27
C TYR A 29 -10.95 -6.49 -3.02
N GLU A 30 -10.99 -5.19 -2.71
CA GLU A 30 -10.30 -4.61 -1.55
C GLU A 30 -10.78 -5.19 -0.20
N ARG A 31 -9.86 -5.29 0.76
CA ARG A 31 -10.14 -5.78 2.12
C ARG A 31 -9.60 -4.82 3.18
N GLY A 32 -10.24 -3.65 3.32
CA GLY A 32 -9.91 -2.70 4.39
C GLY A 32 -9.34 -1.37 3.91
N GLY A 33 -9.60 -0.98 2.66
CA GLY A 33 -9.14 0.29 2.12
C GLY A 33 -9.67 1.50 2.92
N GLY A 34 -8.77 2.43 3.26
CA GLY A 34 -9.10 3.69 3.91
C GLY A 34 -9.94 4.63 3.03
N ARG A 35 -10.56 5.64 3.66
CA ARG A 35 -11.44 6.60 2.94
C ARG A 35 -10.71 7.39 1.86
N SER A 36 -9.47 7.83 2.11
CA SER A 36 -8.67 8.61 1.17
C SER A 36 -8.38 7.84 -0.11
N ILE A 37 -7.80 6.64 -0.01
CA ILE A 37 -7.49 5.81 -1.18
C ILE A 37 -8.75 5.40 -1.96
N LYS A 38 -9.85 5.06 -1.27
CA LYS A 38 -11.13 4.75 -1.93
C LYS A 38 -11.73 5.95 -2.65
N THR A 39 -11.50 7.16 -2.14
CA THR A 39 -11.95 8.40 -2.80
C THR A 39 -11.07 8.69 -4.01
N ALA A 40 -9.75 8.52 -3.88
CA ALA A 40 -8.79 8.65 -4.97
C ALA A 40 -9.09 7.70 -6.14
N ALA A 41 -9.35 6.42 -5.83
CA ALA A 41 -9.67 5.38 -6.81
C ALA A 41 -10.95 5.66 -7.61
N ARG A 42 -11.96 6.26 -6.98
CA ARG A 42 -13.18 6.68 -7.69
C ARG A 42 -12.96 7.98 -8.49
N ASN A 43 -12.17 8.91 -7.95
CA ASN A 43 -11.98 10.20 -8.59
C ASN A 43 -11.12 10.10 -9.86
N ILE A 44 -10.13 9.19 -9.89
CA ILE A 44 -9.21 9.05 -11.01
C ILE A 44 -9.91 8.61 -12.32
N LEU A 45 -11.05 7.93 -12.21
CA LEU A 45 -11.88 7.52 -13.36
C LEU A 45 -12.51 8.71 -14.12
N LYS A 46 -12.57 9.91 -13.52
CA LYS A 46 -13.07 11.10 -14.21
C LYS A 46 -12.17 11.47 -15.38
N ARG A 47 -12.77 11.79 -16.55
CA ARG A 47 -12.05 12.10 -17.80
C ARG A 47 -10.90 13.12 -17.62
N LYS A 48 -11.10 14.17 -16.82
CA LYS A 48 -10.13 15.26 -16.63
C LYS A 48 -9.01 14.98 -15.61
N SER A 49 -9.13 13.95 -14.78
CA SER A 49 -8.14 13.69 -13.72
C SER A 49 -6.92 12.97 -14.28
N GLN A 50 -5.70 13.46 -14.02
CA GLN A 50 -4.47 12.71 -14.29
C GLN A 50 -3.95 12.12 -12.99
N TRP A 51 -3.03 11.16 -13.07
CA TRP A 51 -2.40 10.53 -11.90
C TRP A 51 -1.68 11.56 -11.02
N PHE A 52 -1.12 12.62 -11.61
CA PHE A 52 -0.49 13.76 -10.92
C PHE A 52 -1.44 14.95 -10.70
N SER A 53 -2.74 14.81 -10.97
CA SER A 53 -3.74 15.86 -10.74
C SER A 53 -5.06 15.33 -10.15
N ASN A 54 -4.97 14.24 -9.38
CA ASN A 54 -6.10 13.57 -8.74
C ASN A 54 -6.60 14.31 -7.48
N PHE A 55 -6.80 15.63 -7.57
CA PHE A 55 -7.15 16.53 -6.46
C PHE A 55 -8.61 16.36 -6.02
N TYR A 56 -8.94 15.21 -5.43
CA TYR A 56 -10.30 14.91 -5.01
C TYR A 56 -10.71 15.70 -3.76
N ARG A 57 -12.00 16.02 -3.68
CA ARG A 57 -12.60 16.68 -2.52
C ARG A 57 -14.02 16.18 -2.30
N THR A 58 -14.29 15.78 -1.06
CA THR A 58 -15.62 15.40 -0.56
C THR A 58 -15.89 16.09 0.77
N ASN A 59 -17.10 15.96 1.30
CA ASN A 59 -17.44 16.51 2.63
C ASN A 59 -16.62 15.88 3.76
N ARG A 60 -16.05 14.68 3.57
CA ARG A 60 -15.34 13.91 4.60
C ARG A 60 -13.84 13.85 4.40
N VAL A 61 -13.35 13.99 3.17
CA VAL A 61 -11.93 13.84 2.83
C VAL A 61 -11.53 14.88 1.78
N LYS A 62 -10.39 15.52 2.00
CA LYS A 62 -9.72 16.42 1.06
C LYS A 62 -8.34 15.84 0.72
N TYR A 63 -7.95 15.91 -0.55
CA TYR A 63 -6.67 15.39 -1.04
C TYR A 63 -5.47 15.96 -0.26
N GLU A 64 -5.46 17.27 -0.01
CA GLU A 64 -4.38 18.00 0.67
C GLU A 64 -4.24 17.61 2.14
N ASN A 65 -5.31 17.06 2.73
CA ASN A 65 -5.34 16.59 4.12
C ASN A 65 -5.06 15.08 4.25
N ALA A 66 -4.86 14.37 3.14
CA ALA A 66 -4.63 12.93 3.15
C ALA A 66 -3.20 12.59 3.58
N GLY A 67 -2.91 12.66 4.88
CA GLY A 67 -1.60 12.39 5.50
C GLY A 67 -1.43 11.01 6.13
N ALA A 68 -2.31 10.06 5.78
CA ALA A 68 -2.29 8.71 6.30
C ALA A 68 -1.21 7.83 5.63
N ASN A 69 -0.94 6.66 6.21
CA ASN A 69 0.08 5.70 5.82
C ASN A 69 -0.24 4.89 4.55
N GLY A 70 -1.40 5.09 3.90
CA GLY A 70 -1.84 4.25 2.77
C GLY A 70 -0.93 4.27 1.54
N ALA A 71 -0.12 5.33 1.36
CA ALA A 71 0.94 5.36 0.35
C ALA A 71 2.16 4.50 0.77
N ALA A 72 2.54 4.59 2.04
CA ALA A 72 3.66 3.87 2.64
C ALA A 72 3.39 2.35 2.68
N MET A 73 2.16 1.94 2.99
CA MET A 73 1.69 0.54 3.04
C MET A 73 2.02 -0.28 1.78
N ARG A 74 2.17 0.39 0.64
CA ARG A 74 2.40 -0.23 -0.66
C ARG A 74 3.73 0.16 -1.30
N ASN A 75 4.62 0.83 -0.56
CA ASN A 75 5.87 1.37 -1.09
C ASN A 75 7.02 0.34 -1.14
N LEU A 76 6.91 -0.78 -0.42
CA LEU A 76 7.96 -1.81 -0.34
C LEU A 76 8.49 -2.26 -1.72
N PRO A 77 7.65 -2.59 -2.73
CA PRO A 77 8.18 -3.00 -4.04
C PRO A 77 9.10 -1.95 -4.68
N ILE A 78 8.78 -0.66 -4.52
CA ILE A 78 9.59 0.45 -5.02
C ILE A 78 10.93 0.50 -4.28
N ALA A 79 10.93 0.29 -2.95
CA ALA A 79 12.16 0.23 -2.17
C ALA A 79 13.07 -0.93 -2.62
N LEU A 80 12.50 -2.12 -2.86
CA LEU A 80 13.25 -3.29 -3.29
C LEU A 80 13.97 -3.07 -4.62
N VAL A 81 13.24 -2.66 -5.67
CA VAL A 81 13.82 -2.47 -7.02
C VAL A 81 14.72 -1.24 -7.14
N ASN A 82 14.71 -0.37 -6.13
CA ASN A 82 15.53 0.82 -6.07
C ASN A 82 16.59 0.77 -4.99
N MET A 83 16.89 -0.41 -4.44
CA MET A 83 17.85 -0.55 -3.35
C MET A 83 19.15 0.20 -3.63
N ASN A 84 19.67 0.16 -4.87
CA ASN A 84 20.91 0.86 -5.27
C ASN A 84 20.69 2.19 -6.01
N ASN A 85 19.48 2.75 -6.01
CA ASN A 85 19.14 3.97 -6.72
C ASN A 85 18.22 4.88 -5.89
N GLU A 86 18.79 5.60 -4.93
CA GLU A 86 18.06 6.52 -4.03
C GLU A 86 17.28 7.59 -4.81
N ARG A 87 17.85 8.10 -5.92
CA ARG A 87 17.19 9.13 -6.73
C ARG A 87 15.89 8.62 -7.35
N ARG A 88 15.92 7.44 -7.97
CA ARG A 88 14.73 6.81 -8.55
C ARG A 88 13.75 6.37 -7.46
N PHE A 89 14.24 5.82 -6.34
CA PHE A 89 13.42 5.51 -5.16
C PHE A 89 12.56 6.71 -4.72
N ILE A 90 13.18 7.89 -4.59
CA ILE A 90 12.47 9.11 -4.19
C ILE A 90 11.42 9.49 -5.23
N ILE A 91 11.78 9.56 -6.51
CA ILE A 91 10.86 9.95 -7.59
C ILE A 91 9.67 8.99 -7.65
N ASP A 92 9.92 7.69 -7.63
CA ASP A 92 8.87 6.67 -7.72
C ASP A 92 8.00 6.63 -6.45
N THR A 93 8.58 6.87 -5.28
CA THR A 93 7.82 7.03 -4.03
C THR A 93 6.87 8.23 -4.10
N PHE A 94 7.32 9.36 -4.67
CA PHE A 94 6.45 10.51 -4.92
C PHE A 94 5.34 10.14 -5.90
N LYS A 95 5.67 9.54 -7.05
CA LYS A 95 4.69 9.08 -8.06
C LYS A 95 3.62 8.19 -7.43
N ASN A 96 4.02 7.16 -6.68
CA ASN A 96 3.11 6.27 -5.95
C ASN A 96 2.21 7.03 -4.96
N SER A 97 2.77 7.99 -4.22
CA SER A 97 2.08 8.70 -3.15
C SER A 97 1.02 9.65 -3.68
N ILE A 98 1.38 10.56 -4.60
CA ILE A 98 0.54 11.68 -5.04
C ILE A 98 -0.69 11.24 -5.83
N ILE A 99 -0.73 10.00 -6.32
CA ILE A 99 -1.93 9.42 -6.94
C ILE A 99 -3.11 9.40 -5.96
N THR A 100 -2.81 9.33 -4.65
CA THR A 100 -3.83 9.10 -3.61
C THR A 100 -3.71 9.98 -2.36
N HIS A 101 -2.53 10.54 -2.06
CA HIS A 101 -2.25 11.24 -0.82
C HIS A 101 -1.45 12.51 -1.12
N GLY A 102 -2.05 13.69 -0.88
CA GLY A 102 -1.41 14.98 -1.13
C GLY A 102 -0.56 15.51 0.00
N HIS A 103 -0.88 15.13 1.24
CA HIS A 103 -0.27 15.72 2.42
C HIS A 103 1.18 15.23 2.61
N PRO A 104 2.17 16.11 2.92
CA PRO A 104 3.58 15.75 3.08
C PRO A 104 3.84 14.54 3.98
N ARG A 105 3.11 14.43 5.08
CA ARG A 105 3.18 13.32 6.03
C ARG A 105 3.00 11.92 5.42
N ALA A 106 2.19 11.76 4.37
CA ALA A 106 2.07 10.48 3.68
C ALA A 106 3.31 10.15 2.84
N ILE A 107 3.86 11.16 2.15
CA ILE A 107 5.05 11.03 1.31
C ILE A 107 6.28 10.77 2.18
N ILE A 108 6.50 11.58 3.21
CA ILE A 108 7.62 11.44 4.15
C ILE A 108 7.53 10.09 4.89
N GLY A 109 6.33 9.66 5.30
CA GLY A 109 6.13 8.32 5.86
C GLY A 109 6.55 7.19 4.90
N SER A 110 6.29 7.36 3.59
CA SER A 110 6.66 6.38 2.56
C SER A 110 8.17 6.35 2.32
N ILE A 111 8.82 7.52 2.31
CA ILE A 111 10.28 7.65 2.18
C ILE A 111 10.97 7.10 3.43
N LEU A 112 10.46 7.38 4.64
CA LEU A 112 10.97 6.85 5.89
C LEU A 112 11.02 5.32 5.89
N ILE A 113 9.88 4.67 5.65
CA ILE A 113 9.82 3.20 5.72
C ILE A 113 10.57 2.55 4.56
N GLY A 114 10.45 3.08 3.34
CA GLY A 114 11.16 2.53 2.18
C GLY A 114 12.67 2.73 2.26
N GLY A 115 13.12 3.90 2.74
CA GLY A 115 14.52 4.16 3.03
C GLY A 115 15.05 3.21 4.11
N ALA A 116 14.28 2.95 5.16
CA ALA A 116 14.67 2.00 6.19
C ALA A 116 14.76 0.57 5.65
N GLN A 117 13.82 0.12 4.82
CA GLN A 117 13.89 -1.17 4.13
C GLN A 117 15.15 -1.29 3.26
N MET A 118 15.47 -0.25 2.47
CA MET A 118 16.69 -0.21 1.66
C MET A 118 17.97 -0.26 2.51
N TYR A 119 17.97 0.42 3.66
CA TYR A 119 19.12 0.40 4.57
C TYR A 119 19.30 -0.98 5.21
N PHE A 120 18.22 -1.56 5.74
CA PHE A 120 18.24 -2.86 6.42
C PHE A 120 18.67 -3.99 5.48
N LEU A 121 18.27 -3.96 4.21
CA LEU A 121 18.73 -4.92 3.19
C LEU A 121 20.24 -4.88 2.90
N LYS A 122 20.89 -3.74 3.14
CA LYS A 122 22.29 -3.52 2.75
C LYS A 122 23.29 -3.71 3.87
N HIS A 123 22.83 -3.81 5.11
CA HIS A 123 23.72 -3.77 6.27
C HIS A 123 23.49 -5.01 7.12
N GLU A 124 24.57 -5.74 7.38
CA GLU A 124 24.59 -6.89 8.29
C GLU A 124 24.39 -6.47 9.76
N LYS A 125 24.69 -5.21 10.08
CA LYS A 125 24.49 -4.63 11.41
C LYS A 125 23.96 -3.19 11.28
N ILE A 126 23.00 -2.83 12.12
CA ILE A 126 22.39 -1.51 12.12
C ILE A 126 22.97 -0.65 13.24
N GLU A 127 23.92 0.22 12.89
CA GLU A 127 24.38 1.29 13.76
C GLU A 127 23.42 2.47 13.69
N LEU A 128 22.90 2.91 14.85
CA LEU A 128 21.78 3.85 14.92
C LEU A 128 22.14 5.24 14.35
N ASP A 129 23.35 5.74 14.62
CA ASP A 129 23.80 7.04 14.11
C ASP A 129 23.95 7.02 12.58
N SER A 130 24.58 5.99 12.02
CA SER A 130 24.70 5.84 10.56
C SER A 130 23.34 5.68 9.87
N PHE A 131 22.43 4.93 10.49
CA PHE A 131 21.06 4.80 10.02
C PHE A 131 20.32 6.14 10.05
N ARG A 132 20.42 6.89 11.15
CA ARG A 132 19.82 8.22 11.32
C ARG A 132 20.33 9.18 10.25
N ASP A 133 21.65 9.26 10.05
CA ASP A 133 22.29 10.13 9.06
C ASP A 133 21.82 9.80 7.63
N TYR A 134 21.73 8.51 7.30
CA TYR A 134 21.20 8.05 6.03
C TYR A 134 19.76 8.54 5.80
N ILE A 135 18.88 8.33 6.77
CA ILE A 135 17.47 8.76 6.67
C ILE A 135 17.38 10.28 6.56
N TYR A 136 18.19 11.02 7.32
CA TYR A 136 18.14 12.49 7.31
C TYR A 136 18.55 13.04 5.96
N ARG A 137 19.65 12.53 5.39
CA ARG A 137 20.11 12.89 4.04
C ARG A 137 19.03 12.59 2.98
N LEU A 138 18.35 11.44 3.09
CA LEU A 138 17.28 11.05 2.17
C LEU A 138 16.08 12.00 2.27
N LEU A 139 15.63 12.32 3.49
CA LEU A 139 14.51 13.23 3.72
C LEU A 139 14.81 14.65 3.26
N GLN A 140 15.97 15.20 3.60
CA GLN A 140 16.35 16.58 3.26
C GLN A 140 16.52 16.80 1.75
N SER A 141 17.05 15.80 1.04
CA SER A 141 17.21 15.87 -0.42
C SER A 141 15.93 15.56 -1.21
N SER A 142 14.93 14.93 -0.57
CA SER A 142 13.76 14.36 -1.24
C SER A 142 12.97 15.33 -2.12
N ILE A 143 12.60 16.50 -1.60
CA ILE A 143 11.78 17.47 -2.34
C ILE A 143 12.53 18.07 -3.53
N LYS A 144 13.85 18.30 -3.38
CA LYS A 144 14.71 18.81 -4.44
C LYS A 144 14.86 17.79 -5.57
N ILE A 145 15.05 16.53 -5.21
CA ILE A 145 15.14 15.42 -6.17
C ILE A 145 13.81 15.26 -6.92
N ALA A 146 12.69 15.23 -6.17
CA ALA A 146 11.35 15.05 -6.73
C ALA A 146 10.95 16.17 -7.69
N ARG A 147 11.35 17.42 -7.41
CA ARG A 147 11.14 18.57 -8.31
C ARG A 147 11.86 18.44 -9.67
N GLY A 148 12.84 17.55 -9.78
CA GLY A 148 13.51 17.26 -11.05
C GLY A 148 12.67 16.40 -12.02
N ASP A 149 11.55 15.83 -11.58
CA ASP A 149 10.58 15.15 -12.44
C ASP A 149 9.48 16.14 -12.88
N GLU A 150 9.18 16.18 -14.18
CA GLU A 150 8.27 17.16 -14.78
C GLU A 150 6.85 17.08 -14.20
N ASN A 151 6.30 15.88 -14.09
CA ASN A 151 4.92 15.67 -13.59
C ASN A 151 4.81 16.05 -12.12
N ILE A 152 5.83 15.73 -11.32
CA ILE A 152 5.88 16.13 -9.92
C ILE A 152 6.04 17.65 -9.79
N ALA A 153 6.84 18.30 -10.64
CA ALA A 153 7.00 19.76 -10.65
C ALA A 153 5.68 20.48 -10.97
N ILE A 154 4.92 19.98 -11.95
CA ILE A 154 3.57 20.48 -12.27
C ILE A 154 2.65 20.30 -11.05
N TRP A 155 2.64 19.11 -10.45
CA TRP A 155 1.83 18.85 -9.25
C TRP A 155 2.21 19.77 -8.08
N LEU A 156 3.49 19.98 -7.82
CA LEU A 156 3.98 20.88 -6.77
C LEU A 156 3.51 22.32 -6.99
N THR A 157 3.49 22.79 -8.23
CA THR A 157 3.00 24.14 -8.58
C THR A 157 1.53 24.31 -8.19
N HIS A 158 0.70 23.28 -8.37
CA HIS A 158 -0.70 23.29 -7.92
C HIS A 158 -0.86 23.24 -6.39
N GLN A 159 0.05 22.55 -5.69
CA GLN A 159 -0.01 22.44 -4.23
C GLN A 159 0.52 23.69 -3.52
N ASN A 160 1.52 24.35 -4.09
CA ASN A 160 2.29 25.38 -3.40
C ASN A 160 1.65 26.79 -3.45
N ASN A 161 0.35 26.88 -3.21
CA ASN A 161 -0.32 28.16 -3.03
C ASN A 161 0.29 28.88 -1.81
N ASN A 162 0.97 30.01 -2.05
CA ASN A 162 1.62 30.86 -1.03
C ASN A 162 2.67 30.14 -0.15
N SER A 163 3.47 29.22 -0.72
CA SER A 163 4.54 28.50 0.01
C SER A 163 4.08 27.68 1.22
N VAL A 164 2.77 27.45 1.38
CA VAL A 164 2.21 26.69 2.52
C VAL A 164 2.67 25.24 2.46
N TYR A 165 2.66 24.63 1.27
CA TYR A 165 3.01 23.24 1.08
C TYR A 165 4.47 22.96 1.46
N GLU A 166 5.40 23.77 0.97
CA GLU A 166 6.83 23.65 1.28
C GLU A 166 7.08 23.77 2.79
N ARG A 167 6.46 24.74 3.46
CA ARG A 167 6.56 24.89 4.92
C ARG A 167 6.00 23.67 5.64
N THR A 168 4.86 23.14 5.21
CA THR A 168 4.29 21.90 5.80
C THR A 168 5.22 20.71 5.57
N TYR A 169 5.86 20.62 4.41
CA TYR A 169 6.83 19.57 4.10
C TYR A 169 8.06 19.64 5.01
N GLU A 170 8.68 20.81 5.14
CA GLU A 170 9.81 21.04 6.04
C GLU A 170 9.46 20.74 7.50
N ASN A 171 8.31 21.22 7.98
CA ASN A 171 7.84 20.94 9.34
C ASN A 171 7.60 19.44 9.58
N THR A 172 7.15 18.72 8.56
CA THR A 172 6.94 17.28 8.66
C THR A 172 8.27 16.52 8.67
N ILE A 173 9.30 16.98 7.95
CA ILE A 173 10.66 16.43 8.08
C ILE A 173 11.16 16.65 9.51
N LYS A 174 11.04 17.87 10.04
CA LYS A 174 11.45 18.18 11.42
C LYS A 174 10.71 17.32 12.45
N GLU A 175 9.41 17.06 12.25
CA GLU A 175 8.63 16.12 13.07
C GLU A 175 9.21 14.70 13.03
N ALA A 176 9.53 14.19 11.85
CA ALA A 176 10.14 12.86 11.69
C ALA A 176 11.53 12.75 12.35
N GLN A 177 12.37 13.77 12.14
CA GLN A 177 13.70 13.86 12.75
C GLN A 177 13.59 13.92 14.27
N TYR A 178 12.70 14.77 14.80
CA TYR A 178 12.44 14.88 16.23
C TYR A 178 12.06 13.52 16.83
N PHE A 179 11.22 12.74 16.17
CA PHE A 179 10.89 11.40 16.66
C PHE A 179 12.08 10.44 16.63
N MET A 180 12.89 10.47 15.55
CA MET A 180 14.08 9.64 15.38
C MET A 180 15.17 9.96 16.42
N ASP A 181 15.45 11.24 16.67
CA ASP A 181 16.44 11.71 17.65
C ASP A 181 16.13 11.22 19.08
N HIS A 182 14.85 11.02 19.38
CA HIS A 182 14.43 10.59 20.71
C HIS A 182 14.39 9.06 20.87
N MET A 183 14.62 8.25 19.83
CA MET A 183 14.49 6.78 19.92
C MET A 183 15.31 6.18 21.07
N GLU A 184 16.59 6.56 21.18
CA GLU A 184 17.52 6.02 22.19
C GLU A 184 16.99 6.19 23.63
N LYS A 185 16.39 7.34 23.90
CA LYS A 185 15.78 7.65 25.21
C LYS A 185 14.63 6.70 25.56
N TYR A 186 13.97 6.10 24.56
CA TYR A 186 12.83 5.21 24.76
C TYR A 186 13.17 3.72 24.60
N LEU A 187 14.32 3.37 24.03
CA LEU A 187 14.78 1.97 23.95
C LEU A 187 14.69 1.20 25.28
N PRO A 188 15.11 1.75 26.45
CA PRO A 188 15.00 1.03 27.72
C PRO A 188 13.60 1.05 28.34
N LYS A 189 12.61 1.71 27.72
CA LYS A 189 11.26 1.92 28.28
C LYS A 189 10.23 1.01 27.63
N GLU A 190 9.03 0.94 28.21
CA GLU A 190 7.89 0.26 27.59
C GLU A 190 7.53 0.86 26.22
N ASP A 191 7.23 0.01 25.24
CA ASP A 191 6.98 0.41 23.84
C ASP A 191 5.84 1.44 23.72
N GLU A 192 4.82 1.30 24.55
CA GLU A 192 3.67 2.20 24.61
C GLU A 192 4.11 3.66 24.81
N GLN A 193 5.18 3.91 25.56
CA GLN A 193 5.67 5.26 25.83
C GLN A 193 6.17 5.94 24.54
N TYR A 194 6.83 5.20 23.65
CA TYR A 194 7.27 5.74 22.37
C TYR A 194 6.09 5.93 21.41
N TYR A 195 5.11 5.02 21.42
CA TYR A 195 3.86 5.16 20.67
C TYR A 195 3.05 6.39 21.11
N ARG A 196 3.02 6.72 22.41
CA ARG A 196 2.39 7.94 22.91
C ARG A 196 3.18 9.19 22.48
N PHE A 197 4.49 9.15 22.59
CA PHE A 197 5.37 10.26 22.19
C PHE A 197 5.22 10.62 20.69
N THR A 198 5.14 9.61 19.82
CA THR A 198 4.95 9.77 18.37
C THR A 198 3.48 10.00 17.96
N LYS A 199 2.56 10.03 18.94
CA LYS A 199 1.12 10.19 18.77
C LYS A 199 0.44 9.03 18.05
N ALA A 200 1.09 7.88 17.89
CA ALA A 200 0.53 6.71 17.21
C ALA A 200 -0.72 6.12 17.91
N LEU A 201 -0.94 6.44 19.20
CA LEU A 201 -2.17 6.08 19.96
C LEU A 201 -3.24 7.18 19.98
N ASP A 202 -2.93 8.38 19.50
CA ASP A 202 -3.92 9.46 19.41
C ASP A 202 -4.86 9.17 18.24
N ARG A 203 -6.18 9.28 18.46
CA ARG A 203 -7.21 9.07 17.44
C ARG A 203 -7.02 9.94 16.19
N ASN A 204 -6.46 11.15 16.34
CA ASN A 204 -6.25 12.07 15.23
C ASN A 204 -4.97 11.77 14.42
N PHE A 205 -4.04 11.04 15.01
CA PHE A 205 -2.75 10.68 14.41
C PHE A 205 -2.62 9.19 14.12
N LYS A 206 -3.55 8.36 14.59
CA LYS A 206 -3.62 6.93 14.26
C LYS A 206 -3.65 6.76 12.74
N GLY A 207 -2.73 5.95 12.23
CA GLY A 207 -2.56 5.74 10.79
C GLY A 207 -1.83 6.88 10.07
N SER A 208 -1.24 7.84 10.78
CA SER A 208 -0.32 8.86 10.25
C SER A 208 0.84 8.20 9.52
N GLY A 209 1.21 8.70 8.32
CA GLY A 209 2.34 8.16 7.56
C GLY A 209 3.64 8.15 8.37
N VAL A 210 4.00 9.28 8.99
CA VAL A 210 5.24 9.43 9.77
C VAL A 210 5.21 8.60 11.06
N SER A 211 4.15 8.75 11.88
CA SER A 211 4.08 8.07 13.18
C SER A 211 4.08 6.55 13.02
N THR A 212 3.35 6.03 12.03
CA THR A 212 3.30 4.59 11.74
C THR A 212 4.67 4.07 11.31
N ALA A 213 5.34 4.75 10.38
CA ALA A 213 6.66 4.35 9.89
C ALA A 213 7.72 4.38 11.02
N ILE A 214 7.74 5.45 11.80
CA ILE A 214 8.68 5.62 12.91
C ILE A 214 8.46 4.57 14.02
N CYS A 215 7.22 4.27 14.39
CA CYS A 215 6.95 3.21 15.36
C CYS A 215 7.43 1.84 14.87
N ALA A 216 7.26 1.54 13.58
CA ALA A 216 7.75 0.30 13.00
C ALA A 216 9.29 0.21 13.02
N ILE A 217 9.96 1.30 12.63
CA ILE A 217 11.43 1.40 12.68
C ILE A 217 11.93 1.23 14.12
N TYR A 218 11.32 1.93 15.08
CA TYR A 218 11.66 1.81 16.50
C TYR A 218 11.55 0.38 17.01
N LEU A 219 10.44 -0.33 16.71
CA LEU A 219 10.27 -1.72 17.14
C LEU A 219 11.30 -2.64 16.49
N ALA A 220 11.54 -2.49 15.18
CA ALA A 220 12.52 -3.30 14.46
C ALA A 220 13.93 -3.12 15.04
N LEU A 221 14.35 -1.89 15.35
CA LEU A 221 15.63 -1.59 15.98
C LEU A 221 15.72 -2.13 17.41
N LYS A 222 14.68 -1.88 18.23
CA LYS A 222 14.67 -2.27 19.65
C LYS A 222 14.75 -3.79 19.83
N TYR A 223 14.10 -4.54 18.95
CA TYR A 223 14.03 -5.99 19.01
C TYR A 223 14.82 -6.65 17.88
N ILE A 224 15.88 -6.01 17.36
CA ILE A 224 16.65 -6.52 16.21
C ILE A 224 17.26 -7.90 16.48
N GLU A 225 17.68 -8.17 17.73
CA GLU A 225 18.19 -9.46 18.20
C GLU A 225 17.08 -10.48 18.53
N THR A 226 15.82 -10.04 18.63
CA THR A 226 14.66 -10.90 18.87
C THR A 226 13.50 -10.53 17.94
N PRO A 227 13.69 -10.63 16.62
CA PRO A 227 12.81 -10.00 15.64
C PRO A 227 11.35 -10.48 15.72
N GLU A 228 11.13 -11.74 16.11
CA GLU A 228 9.79 -12.28 16.37
C GLU A 228 9.02 -11.44 17.42
N ASN A 229 9.69 -11.01 18.48
CA ASN A 229 9.08 -10.20 19.53
C ASN A 229 8.61 -8.87 18.97
N ALA A 230 9.36 -8.26 18.06
CA ALA A 230 8.96 -7.01 17.42
C ALA A 230 7.61 -7.16 16.68
N LEU A 231 7.44 -8.27 15.93
CA LEU A 231 6.18 -8.59 15.24
C LEU A 231 5.02 -8.76 16.23
N PHE A 232 5.21 -9.54 17.29
CA PHE A 232 4.16 -9.74 18.29
C PHE A 232 3.80 -8.45 19.04
N ARG A 233 4.79 -7.63 19.39
CA ARG A 233 4.57 -6.32 20.04
C ARG A 233 3.79 -5.39 19.11
N ALA A 234 4.17 -5.30 17.84
CA ALA A 234 3.47 -4.48 16.85
C ALA A 234 2.01 -4.91 16.67
N ALA A 235 1.75 -6.21 16.52
CA ALA A 235 0.42 -6.75 16.30
C ALA A 235 -0.52 -6.60 17.53
N ASN A 236 0.04 -6.48 18.74
CA ASN A 236 -0.71 -6.43 20.00
C ASN A 236 -0.73 -5.04 20.67
N MET A 237 -0.24 -3.98 20.01
CA MET A 237 -0.30 -2.62 20.56
C MET A 237 -1.70 -2.00 20.39
N VAL A 238 -2.62 -2.37 21.29
CA VAL A 238 -4.02 -1.95 21.25
C VAL A 238 -4.16 -0.43 21.16
N GLY A 239 -5.07 0.02 20.30
CA GLY A 239 -5.31 1.45 20.06
C GLY A 239 -4.50 2.02 18.89
N SER A 240 -3.37 1.42 18.53
CA SER A 240 -2.57 1.80 17.36
C SER A 240 -3.11 1.22 16.04
N ASP A 241 -2.43 1.54 14.93
CA ASP A 241 -2.65 0.94 13.61
C ASP A 241 -1.84 -0.37 13.48
N THR A 242 -2.27 -1.39 14.22
CA THR A 242 -1.48 -2.60 14.46
C THR A 242 -1.17 -3.40 13.20
N ASP A 243 -2.10 -3.45 12.25
CA ASP A 243 -1.94 -4.14 10.97
C ASP A 243 -0.81 -3.52 10.13
N THR A 244 -0.84 -2.20 9.94
CA THR A 244 0.18 -1.50 9.15
C THR A 244 1.53 -1.53 9.85
N ILE A 245 1.57 -1.27 11.16
CA ILE A 245 2.84 -1.27 11.90
C ILE A 245 3.45 -2.67 11.90
N ALA A 246 2.67 -3.73 12.13
CA ALA A 246 3.18 -5.10 12.06
C ALA A 246 3.65 -5.48 10.65
N SER A 247 2.95 -5.04 9.60
CA SER A 247 3.40 -5.24 8.21
C SER A 247 4.73 -4.55 7.94
N PHE A 248 4.94 -3.33 8.43
CA PHE A 248 6.20 -2.60 8.30
C PHE A 248 7.33 -3.26 9.09
N VAL A 249 7.08 -3.63 10.34
CA VAL A 249 8.04 -4.37 11.18
C VAL A 249 8.45 -5.67 10.49
N GLY A 250 7.50 -6.45 9.97
CA GLY A 250 7.80 -7.67 9.22
C GLY A 250 8.63 -7.44 7.97
N SER A 251 8.39 -6.33 7.26
CA SER A 251 9.19 -5.98 6.08
C SER A 251 10.63 -5.55 6.42
N LEU A 252 10.85 -4.90 7.56
CA LEU A 252 12.18 -4.49 8.01
C LEU A 252 12.97 -5.70 8.52
N ILE A 253 12.31 -6.56 9.31
CA ILE A 253 12.89 -7.80 9.81
C ILE A 253 13.26 -8.74 8.67
N GLY A 254 12.34 -8.97 7.73
CA GLY A 254 12.61 -9.83 6.58
C GLY A 254 13.63 -9.24 5.60
N ALA A 255 13.88 -7.94 5.67
CA ALA A 255 14.97 -7.29 4.94
C ALA A 255 16.34 -7.50 5.63
N PHE A 256 16.38 -7.58 6.95
CA PHE A 256 17.62 -7.64 7.73
C PHE A 256 18.07 -9.09 8.01
N ASP A 257 17.15 -9.96 8.41
CA ASP A 257 17.46 -11.30 8.90
C ASP A 257 16.62 -12.35 8.15
N ASN A 258 17.29 -13.15 7.30
CA ASN A 258 16.66 -14.26 6.59
C ASN A 258 16.38 -15.46 7.50
N ASP A 259 17.13 -15.62 8.61
CA ASP A 259 16.98 -16.74 9.54
C ASP A 259 15.73 -16.61 10.41
N VAL A 260 15.15 -15.41 10.52
CA VAL A 260 13.86 -15.21 11.17
C VAL A 260 12.74 -16.05 10.51
N LEU A 261 12.84 -16.32 9.21
CA LEU A 261 11.90 -17.19 8.49
C LEU A 261 12.03 -18.65 8.92
N SER A 262 13.19 -19.02 9.48
CA SER A 262 13.46 -20.32 10.08
C SER A 262 13.04 -20.39 11.56
N SER A 263 12.54 -19.33 12.18
CA SER A 263 11.91 -19.42 13.49
C SER A 263 10.70 -20.36 13.48
N ARG A 264 10.56 -21.23 14.49
CA ARG A 264 9.33 -22.05 14.64
C ARG A 264 8.08 -21.18 14.81
N ARG A 265 8.16 -20.05 15.52
CA ARG A 265 7.00 -19.17 15.76
C ARG A 265 6.55 -18.47 14.49
N VAL A 266 7.49 -18.03 13.64
CA VAL A 266 7.19 -17.35 12.37
C VAL A 266 6.81 -18.34 11.28
N ARG A 267 7.45 -19.51 11.23
CA ARG A 267 7.17 -20.56 10.23
C ARG A 267 5.67 -20.91 10.16
N HIS A 268 5.03 -21.11 11.31
CA HIS A 268 3.60 -21.42 11.34
C HIS A 268 2.74 -20.30 10.72
N LEU A 269 3.08 -19.03 11.00
CA LEU A 269 2.39 -17.87 10.43
C LEU A 269 2.53 -17.83 8.90
N ILE A 270 3.74 -18.07 8.38
CA ILE A 270 4.01 -18.15 6.94
C ILE A 270 3.20 -19.28 6.29
N PHE A 271 3.11 -20.45 6.93
CA PHE A 271 2.32 -21.56 6.39
C PHE A 271 0.84 -21.21 6.22
N SER A 272 0.29 -20.41 7.13
CA SER A 272 -1.09 -19.94 7.13
C SER A 272 -1.36 -18.70 6.27
N LEU A 273 -0.31 -18.07 5.72
CA LEU A 273 -0.44 -16.86 4.93
C LEU A 273 -1.17 -17.14 3.61
N GLN A 274 -2.26 -16.42 3.37
CA GLN A 274 -2.95 -16.45 2.08
C GLN A 274 -2.00 -16.00 0.96
N ASP A 275 -2.04 -16.66 -0.20
CA ASP A 275 -1.25 -16.31 -1.39
C ASP A 275 0.27 -16.31 -1.15
N LYS A 276 0.78 -17.08 -0.18
CA LYS A 276 2.22 -17.13 0.17
C LYS A 276 3.14 -17.42 -1.03
N ASN A 277 2.71 -18.30 -1.94
CA ASN A 277 3.50 -18.64 -3.12
C ASN A 277 3.57 -17.43 -4.07
N TYR A 278 2.46 -16.74 -4.28
CA TYR A 278 2.43 -15.51 -5.08
C TYR A 278 3.32 -14.40 -4.48
N PHE A 279 3.32 -14.23 -3.15
CA PHE A 279 4.26 -13.30 -2.50
C PHE A 279 5.72 -13.68 -2.76
N LYS A 280 6.05 -14.98 -2.70
CA LYS A 280 7.41 -15.48 -2.98
C LYS A 280 7.80 -15.23 -4.43
N ASP A 281 6.90 -15.49 -5.38
CA ASP A 281 7.15 -15.30 -6.81
C ASP A 281 7.35 -13.82 -7.14
N ILE A 282 6.55 -12.93 -6.54
CA ILE A 282 6.74 -11.47 -6.68
C ILE A 282 8.04 -11.01 -6.03
N GLY A 283 8.43 -11.56 -4.87
CA GLY A 283 9.72 -11.28 -4.25
C GLY A 283 10.88 -11.65 -5.17
N LYS A 284 10.82 -12.83 -5.80
CA LYS A 284 11.81 -13.29 -6.79
C LYS A 284 11.85 -12.37 -8.01
N PHE A 285 10.69 -12.02 -8.56
CA PHE A 285 10.59 -11.10 -9.71
C PHE A 285 11.22 -9.73 -9.43
N LEU A 286 10.93 -9.12 -8.28
CA LEU A 286 11.52 -7.83 -7.91
C LEU A 286 13.05 -7.93 -7.66
N TRP A 287 13.51 -9.07 -7.14
CA TRP A 287 14.95 -9.35 -7.01
C TRP A 287 15.63 -9.47 -8.38
N GLU A 288 15.01 -10.17 -9.34
CA GLU A 288 15.50 -10.32 -10.71
C GLU A 288 15.57 -8.98 -11.45
N ILE A 289 14.62 -8.06 -11.24
CA ILE A 289 14.71 -6.68 -11.75
C ILE A 289 15.92 -5.92 -11.19
N THR A 290 16.27 -6.19 -9.93
CA THR A 290 17.34 -5.46 -9.24
C THR A 290 18.74 -5.97 -9.62
N PHE A 291 18.88 -7.29 -9.80
CA PHE A 291 20.19 -7.95 -9.92
C PHE A 291 20.35 -8.84 -11.16
N GLY A 292 19.29 -9.09 -11.90
CA GLY A 292 19.27 -10.00 -13.05
C GLY A 292 18.90 -9.32 -14.37
N SER A 293 18.54 -10.15 -15.35
CA SER A 293 17.83 -9.76 -16.56
C SER A 293 16.42 -10.34 -16.45
N PRO A 294 15.37 -9.55 -16.26
CA PRO A 294 14.02 -10.08 -16.06
C PRO A 294 13.51 -10.77 -17.34
N ASP A 295 12.99 -11.98 -17.21
CA ASP A 295 12.45 -12.80 -18.32
C ASP A 295 11.06 -12.33 -18.83
N PHE A 296 10.68 -11.06 -18.63
CA PHE A 296 9.36 -10.55 -18.95
C PHE A 296 9.36 -9.42 -19.98
N ILE A 297 8.31 -9.36 -20.79
CA ILE A 297 8.10 -8.32 -21.80
C ILE A 297 7.54 -7.07 -21.10
N GLU A 298 8.08 -5.91 -21.47
CA GLU A 298 7.66 -4.59 -20.99
C GLU A 298 6.17 -4.36 -21.30
N GLU A 299 5.30 -4.32 -20.28
CA GLU A 299 3.97 -3.73 -20.45
C GLU A 299 4.15 -2.22 -20.56
N GLY A 300 3.90 -1.69 -21.77
CA GLY A 300 4.00 -0.28 -22.07
C GLY A 300 3.03 0.59 -21.25
N THR A 301 3.23 1.90 -21.31
CA THR A 301 2.31 2.88 -20.74
C THR A 301 0.89 2.64 -21.26
N ILE A 302 -0.08 2.46 -20.36
CA ILE A 302 -1.48 2.26 -20.75
C ILE A 302 -2.17 3.60 -20.99
N ASP A 303 -2.87 3.72 -22.13
CA ASP A 303 -3.73 4.87 -22.38
C ASP A 303 -4.93 4.86 -21.43
N LYS A 304 -5.34 6.05 -20.98
CA LYS A 304 -6.43 6.18 -20.01
C LYS A 304 -7.79 5.75 -20.55
N THR A 305 -8.08 6.05 -21.83
CA THR A 305 -9.32 5.61 -22.47
C THR A 305 -9.34 4.10 -22.61
N GLU A 306 -8.21 3.51 -23.02
CA GLU A 306 -8.06 2.04 -23.08
C GLU A 306 -8.28 1.40 -21.71
N ALA A 307 -7.64 1.92 -20.66
CA ALA A 307 -7.80 1.43 -19.30
C ALA A 307 -9.27 1.51 -18.83
N PHE A 308 -9.96 2.61 -19.14
CA PHE A 308 -11.37 2.79 -18.83
C PHE A 308 -12.27 1.75 -19.51
N LEU A 309 -12.03 1.45 -20.80
CA LEU A 309 -12.79 0.43 -21.53
C LEU A 309 -12.55 -0.97 -20.94
N LYS A 310 -11.31 -1.31 -20.56
CA LYS A 310 -10.98 -2.57 -19.88
C LYS A 310 -11.71 -2.70 -18.54
N ILE A 311 -11.81 -1.61 -17.76
CA ILE A 311 -12.55 -1.58 -16.50
C ILE A 311 -14.03 -1.80 -16.74
N MET A 312 -14.64 -1.07 -17.68
CA MET A 312 -16.06 -1.20 -18.00
C MET A 312 -16.41 -2.63 -18.45
N ALA A 313 -15.59 -3.24 -19.31
CA ALA A 313 -15.78 -4.61 -19.75
C ALA A 313 -15.75 -5.59 -18.57
N TRP A 314 -14.80 -5.42 -17.65
CA TRP A 314 -14.72 -6.23 -16.43
C TRP A 314 -15.93 -6.01 -15.52
N GLU A 315 -16.39 -4.78 -15.31
CA GLU A 315 -17.55 -4.48 -14.47
C GLU A 315 -18.83 -5.10 -15.01
N ILE A 316 -19.02 -5.11 -16.34
CA ILE A 316 -20.15 -5.80 -16.99
C ILE A 316 -20.07 -7.31 -16.74
N GLY A 317 -18.91 -7.94 -16.99
CA GLY A 317 -18.73 -9.37 -16.73
C GLY A 317 -18.89 -9.72 -15.25
N LEU A 318 -18.44 -8.84 -14.34
CA LEU A 318 -18.64 -8.99 -12.91
C LEU A 318 -20.12 -8.92 -12.52
N HIS A 319 -20.90 -8.04 -13.13
CA HIS A 319 -22.34 -8.03 -12.95
C HIS A 319 -22.97 -9.36 -13.41
N GLU A 320 -22.62 -9.87 -14.58
CA GLU A 320 -23.10 -11.17 -15.08
C GLU A 320 -22.75 -12.33 -14.13
N MET A 321 -21.53 -12.34 -13.58
CA MET A 321 -21.12 -13.31 -12.56
C MET A 321 -22.06 -13.31 -11.33
N PHE A 322 -22.59 -12.15 -10.94
CA PHE A 322 -23.53 -12.04 -9.81
C PHE A 322 -24.99 -12.36 -10.19
N TRP A 323 -25.35 -12.40 -11.47
CA TRP A 323 -26.68 -12.79 -11.96
C TRP A 323 -26.75 -14.27 -12.35
N ASP A 324 -25.79 -15.07 -11.89
CA ASP A 324 -25.74 -16.54 -12.05
C ASP A 324 -25.62 -16.99 -13.52
N ALA A 325 -25.17 -16.10 -14.41
CA ALA A 325 -24.87 -16.43 -15.82
C ALA A 325 -23.58 -17.27 -15.99
N LEU A 326 -22.68 -17.18 -15.01
CA LEU A 326 -21.47 -18.00 -14.93
C LEU A 326 -21.59 -18.94 -13.74
N GLU A 327 -20.95 -20.11 -13.80
CA GLU A 327 -20.98 -21.14 -12.76
C GLU A 327 -19.61 -21.34 -12.10
N GLU A 328 -19.56 -22.10 -11.01
CA GLU A 328 -18.29 -22.57 -10.45
C GLU A 328 -17.52 -23.39 -11.49
N GLY A 329 -16.19 -23.25 -11.52
CA GLY A 329 -15.33 -23.83 -12.55
C GLY A 329 -15.26 -23.03 -13.86
N ASN A 330 -16.12 -22.03 -14.08
CA ASN A 330 -15.99 -21.15 -15.26
C ASN A 330 -14.72 -20.29 -15.16
N MET A 331 -14.10 -20.06 -16.32
CA MET A 331 -12.94 -19.19 -16.46
C MET A 331 -13.36 -17.73 -16.62
N VAL A 332 -12.56 -16.83 -16.05
CA VAL A 332 -12.68 -15.38 -16.21
C VAL A 332 -11.31 -14.78 -16.53
N VAL A 333 -11.29 -13.58 -17.10
CA VAL A 333 -10.06 -12.83 -17.37
C VAL A 333 -10.18 -11.44 -16.75
N HIS A 334 -9.44 -11.20 -15.67
CA HIS A 334 -9.36 -9.89 -15.02
C HIS A 334 -8.28 -9.04 -15.70
N PRO A 335 -8.51 -7.73 -15.94
CA PRO A 335 -7.55 -6.90 -16.68
C PRO A 335 -6.14 -6.84 -16.08
N THR A 336 -6.01 -6.89 -14.75
CA THR A 336 -4.71 -6.88 -14.05
C THR A 336 -4.33 -8.19 -13.36
N LEU A 337 -5.28 -9.12 -13.20
CA LEU A 337 -5.04 -10.39 -12.49
C LEU A 337 -4.97 -11.58 -13.47
N GLY A 338 -5.17 -11.32 -14.76
CA GLY A 338 -5.13 -12.32 -15.82
C GLY A 338 -6.25 -13.35 -15.70
N LYS A 339 -5.98 -14.54 -16.22
CA LYS A 339 -6.92 -15.67 -16.18
C LYS A 339 -7.12 -16.17 -14.75
N GLY A 340 -8.35 -16.49 -14.41
CA GLY A 340 -8.71 -17.12 -13.15
C GLY A 340 -9.93 -18.02 -13.30
N THR A 341 -10.18 -18.82 -12.27
CA THR A 341 -11.31 -19.76 -12.22
C THR A 341 -12.20 -19.42 -11.03
N ILE A 342 -13.51 -19.39 -11.25
CA ILE A 342 -14.49 -19.21 -10.19
C ILE A 342 -14.45 -20.46 -9.30
N GLN A 343 -14.04 -20.29 -8.05
CA GLN A 343 -13.89 -21.39 -7.08
C GLN A 343 -15.14 -21.63 -6.25
N ASN A 344 -15.82 -20.55 -5.87
CA ASN A 344 -16.98 -20.64 -5.00
C ASN A 344 -17.91 -19.44 -5.21
N LYS A 345 -19.22 -19.69 -5.20
CA LYS A 345 -20.26 -18.66 -5.07
C LYS A 345 -21.05 -18.85 -3.79
N THR A 346 -20.99 -17.86 -2.90
CA THR A 346 -21.73 -17.88 -1.63
C THR A 346 -22.74 -16.73 -1.59
N ILE A 347 -23.96 -17.01 -1.13
CA ILE A 347 -24.95 -15.98 -0.78
C ILE A 347 -25.07 -15.93 0.74
N LYS A 348 -24.92 -14.74 1.32
CA LYS A 348 -25.00 -14.51 2.76
C LYS A 348 -26.05 -13.45 3.07
N GLU A 349 -27.02 -13.79 3.92
CA GLU A 349 -27.94 -12.80 4.46
C GLU A 349 -27.20 -11.79 5.33
N LEU A 350 -27.53 -10.51 5.15
CA LEU A 350 -26.98 -9.43 5.96
C LEU A 350 -27.90 -9.14 7.13
N ARG A 351 -27.31 -8.66 8.24
CA ARG A 351 -28.05 -8.23 9.44
C ARG A 351 -29.03 -7.07 9.19
N ARG A 352 -28.99 -6.42 8.02
CA ARG A 352 -29.99 -5.44 7.59
C ARG A 352 -31.12 -6.18 6.90
N ASP A 353 -32.34 -5.99 7.40
CA ASP A 353 -33.55 -6.63 6.87
C ASP A 353 -33.62 -6.56 5.34
N ASN A 354 -33.82 -7.72 4.72
CA ASN A 354 -34.01 -7.91 3.27
C ASN A 354 -32.79 -7.56 2.39
N TYR A 355 -31.55 -7.64 2.89
CA TYR A 355 -30.35 -7.56 2.04
C TYR A 355 -29.56 -8.86 2.03
N ILE A 356 -29.08 -9.23 0.84
CA ILE A 356 -28.14 -10.34 0.65
C ILE A 356 -26.81 -9.81 0.10
N ALA A 357 -25.72 -10.44 0.50
CA ALA A 357 -24.41 -10.30 -0.12
C ALA A 357 -24.13 -11.55 -0.96
N LYS A 358 -23.96 -11.37 -2.27
CA LYS A 358 -23.38 -12.39 -3.14
C LYS A 358 -21.86 -12.22 -3.10
N ILE A 359 -21.13 -13.30 -2.85
CA ILE A 359 -19.68 -13.33 -2.74
C ILE A 359 -19.16 -14.36 -3.72
N ILE A 360 -18.18 -13.97 -4.53
CA ILE A 360 -17.55 -14.83 -5.52
C ILE A 360 -16.05 -14.92 -5.18
N LYS A 361 -15.57 -16.14 -4.97
CA LYS A 361 -14.14 -16.43 -4.83
C LYS A 361 -13.58 -16.80 -6.19
N ILE A 362 -12.51 -16.13 -6.60
CA ILE A 362 -11.79 -16.41 -7.84
C ILE A 362 -10.33 -16.68 -7.48
N ASN A 363 -9.80 -17.81 -7.95
CA ASN A 363 -8.38 -18.11 -7.90
C ASN A 363 -7.76 -17.73 -9.25
N PHE A 364 -6.83 -16.79 -9.26
CA PHE A 364 -6.14 -16.37 -10.47
C PHE A 364 -4.88 -17.21 -10.70
N ASN A 365 -4.57 -17.49 -11.97
CA ASN A 365 -3.41 -18.32 -12.35
C ASN A 365 -2.07 -17.74 -11.90
N MET A 366 -2.02 -16.43 -11.69
CA MET A 366 -0.87 -15.74 -11.07
C MET A 366 -0.70 -16.06 -9.57
N GLY A 367 -1.59 -16.86 -8.97
CA GLY A 367 -1.51 -17.31 -7.59
C GLY A 367 -2.22 -16.42 -6.56
N GLN A 368 -2.93 -15.37 -6.99
CA GLN A 368 -3.68 -14.49 -6.08
C GLN A 368 -5.13 -14.95 -5.94
N ASP A 369 -5.58 -15.19 -4.69
CA ASP A 369 -6.99 -15.38 -4.37
C ASP A 369 -7.69 -14.04 -4.12
N SER A 370 -8.80 -13.80 -4.83
CA SER A 370 -9.61 -12.59 -4.65
C SER A 370 -11.06 -12.94 -4.31
N LEU A 371 -11.66 -12.13 -3.44
CA LEU A 371 -13.09 -12.18 -3.12
C LEU A 371 -13.75 -10.94 -3.69
N PHE A 372 -14.74 -11.14 -4.53
CA PHE A 372 -15.59 -10.08 -5.08
C PHE A 372 -16.95 -10.15 -4.39
N SER A 373 -17.52 -9.01 -4.04
CA SER A 373 -18.80 -8.97 -3.35
C SER A 373 -19.76 -7.95 -3.94
N PHE A 374 -21.03 -8.33 -4.06
CA PHE A 374 -22.12 -7.47 -4.47
C PHE A 374 -23.26 -7.56 -3.47
N THR A 375 -23.81 -6.42 -3.07
CA THR A 375 -24.93 -6.35 -2.13
C THR A 375 -26.18 -5.92 -2.88
N SER A 376 -27.26 -6.69 -2.75
CA SER A 376 -28.55 -6.40 -3.37
C SER A 376 -29.70 -6.57 -2.38
N PHE A 377 -30.78 -5.83 -2.61
CA PHE A 377 -32.03 -6.02 -1.87
C PHE A 377 -32.71 -7.31 -2.30
N HIS A 378 -33.01 -8.18 -1.33
CA HIS A 378 -33.78 -9.39 -1.54
C HIS A 378 -35.26 -9.08 -1.30
N ARG A 379 -36.02 -8.89 -2.39
CA ARG A 379 -37.47 -8.79 -2.30
C ARG A 379 -38.00 -10.20 -2.08
N ARG A 380 -38.44 -10.54 -0.86
CA ARG A 380 -39.30 -11.72 -0.66
C ARG A 380 -40.50 -11.53 -1.59
N ILE A 381 -40.58 -12.32 -2.66
CA ILE A 381 -41.82 -12.47 -3.40
C ILE A 381 -42.75 -13.14 -2.40
N SER A 382 -43.59 -12.35 -1.72
CA SER A 382 -44.72 -12.89 -1.01
C SER A 382 -45.55 -13.61 -2.07
N ALA A 383 -45.59 -14.93 -2.01
CA ALA A 383 -46.62 -15.69 -2.69
C ALA A 383 -47.96 -15.13 -2.18
N ARG A 384 -48.56 -14.21 -2.97
CA ARG A 384 -50.00 -14.04 -2.97
C ARG A 384 -50.51 -15.33 -3.61
N GLU A 385 -50.64 -16.36 -2.79
CA GLU A 385 -51.56 -17.44 -3.11
C GLU A 385 -52.95 -16.81 -3.13
N HIS A 386 -53.51 -16.74 -4.33
CA HIS A 386 -54.93 -16.58 -4.54
C HIS A 386 -55.67 -17.62 -3.69
N LYS A 387 -56.48 -17.13 -2.74
CA LYS A 387 -57.68 -17.82 -2.28
C LYS A 387 -58.85 -16.88 -2.43
#